data_AF-A0A6N8UL71-F1
#
_entry.id   AF-A0A6N8UL71-F1
#
_cell.length_a   1.000
_cell.length_b   1.000
_cell.length_c   1.000
_cell.angle_alpha   90.00
_cell.angle_beta   90.00
_cell.angle_gamma   90.00
#
_symmetry.space_group_name_H-M   'P 1'
#
loop_
_entity.id
_entity.type
_entity.pdbx_description
1 polymer ?
#
loop_
_entity_poly.entity_id
_entity_poly.type
_entity_poly.pdbx_seq_one_letter_code
_entity_poly.pdbx_strand_id
1 'polypeptide(L)'
;MKLESQSDPLRIRRRLAFLAGLTVAVIGAGVGVNLFMENQRSDSPSLQNGSDAEPSLITGIEVTDDSVLIKIDIDGLRPLLEDESSYERAITLHNVTGSRTGTELELLELFANAEDVQPTRLRDELQRAIVRRIAKKRPRNALDQVASLAEVRRVPLIDIVFQEWSVTDLNSSIEFAKSIKGTSQVAALEGILGSRIDLPDDARRDIALQLGNEQFILDQWAAQKVQDDFDDPSAEWSEFLTIHGVGFQELSPNQISLLASIARSWIEQDGFGGMAQAIGSSLNDYDASVSVVELLLNHLVIHDPRVVLEAAGGMSSEVRSIVVRALTNLAKINPKAAFEIASLMESGGSDVVLQRAAIGGWIETDPIGALESLARFPDAFQDWIKQRSLMSMVRTMPEEVPQYIHIVSDGTQMEIIVNNLAINWARKDPLAVFEWLQSEPKAQKWREDVLGTVIENLARKDPEEAVRFALEQPPREYDGVGWEVLVVWNIAHTDVDTAVALIDHARNEQTRESMYRSIGQVLINQAQFERAMDWAENLKEDRREEYLERVVTSWVWGNPEQLYKKMDSLPSDKLREIAADWLIDANVHQKALSEDQIDELWKHLPEESTENQ
;
A
#
# COMPACT_ATOMS: atom_id res chain seq x y z
N MET A 1 16.21 -0.93 -53.16
CA MET A 1 15.07 -1.32 -52.31
C MET A 1 15.32 -0.66 -50.96
N LYS A 2 14.58 0.40 -50.64
CA LYS A 2 14.69 1.16 -49.39
C LYS A 2 14.12 0.31 -48.25
N LEU A 3 14.83 0.20 -47.13
CA LEU A 3 14.23 -0.13 -45.84
C LEU A 3 14.56 1.03 -44.89
N GLU A 4 13.50 1.69 -44.46
CA GLU A 4 13.49 2.83 -43.54
C GLU A 4 13.78 2.33 -42.12
N SER A 5 14.83 2.87 -41.51
CA SER A 5 15.06 2.89 -40.07
C SER A 5 14.50 4.23 -39.55
N GLN A 6 13.21 4.27 -39.21
CA GLN A 6 12.64 5.34 -38.40
C GLN A 6 12.47 4.83 -36.96
N SER A 7 13.42 5.19 -36.10
CA SER A 7 13.26 5.14 -34.65
C SER A 7 12.43 6.36 -34.22
N ASP A 8 11.19 6.12 -33.80
CA ASP A 8 10.26 7.15 -33.32
C ASP A 8 10.70 7.68 -31.93
N PRO A 9 11.15 8.95 -31.80
CA PRO A 9 11.67 9.52 -30.55
C PRO A 9 10.64 9.52 -29.40
N LEU A 10 9.34 9.52 -29.73
CA LEU A 10 8.25 9.50 -28.74
C LEU A 10 8.08 8.14 -28.07
N ARG A 11 8.43 7.04 -28.75
CA ARG A 11 8.44 5.69 -28.16
C ARG A 11 9.59 5.51 -27.16
N ILE A 12 10.73 6.13 -27.43
CA ILE A 12 11.94 6.08 -26.58
C ILE A 12 11.66 6.79 -25.24
N ARG A 13 11.10 8.00 -25.28
CA ARG A 13 10.72 8.77 -24.09
C ARG A 13 9.68 8.06 -23.21
N ARG A 14 8.70 7.37 -23.81
CA ARG A 14 7.66 6.63 -23.05
C ARG A 14 8.18 5.38 -22.36
N ARG A 15 9.21 4.71 -22.91
CA ARG A 15 9.79 3.49 -22.32
C ARG A 15 10.84 3.78 -21.25
N LEU A 16 11.64 4.84 -21.41
CA LEU A 16 12.55 5.30 -20.34
C LEU A 16 11.79 5.79 -19.11
N ALA A 17 10.62 6.43 -19.29
CA ALA A 17 9.74 6.80 -18.18
C ALA A 17 9.17 5.57 -17.44
N PHE A 18 8.96 4.45 -18.12
CA PHE A 18 8.51 3.18 -17.54
C PHE A 18 9.62 2.50 -16.72
N LEU A 19 10.86 2.49 -17.23
CA LEU A 19 12.03 1.94 -16.53
C LEU A 19 12.37 2.75 -15.26
N ALA A 20 12.31 4.09 -15.32
CA ALA A 20 12.45 4.94 -14.15
C ALA A 20 11.40 4.62 -13.06
N GLY A 21 10.17 4.26 -13.45
CA GLY A 21 9.13 3.80 -12.53
C GLY A 21 9.41 2.44 -11.90
N LEU A 22 10.05 1.52 -12.63
CA LEU A 22 10.37 0.16 -12.17
C LEU A 22 11.53 0.16 -11.16
N THR A 23 12.53 1.01 -11.36
CA THR A 23 13.65 1.20 -10.42
C THR A 23 13.16 1.75 -9.07
N VAL A 24 12.18 2.66 -9.08
CA VAL A 24 11.53 3.19 -7.85
C VAL A 24 10.80 2.08 -7.07
N ALA A 25 10.14 1.14 -7.77
CA ALA A 25 9.44 0.03 -7.13
C ALA A 25 10.40 -0.99 -6.47
N VAL A 26 11.56 -1.25 -7.09
CA VAL A 26 12.58 -2.17 -6.56
C VAL A 26 13.34 -1.54 -5.38
N ILE A 27 13.59 -0.23 -5.41
CA ILE A 27 14.25 0.51 -4.31
C ILE A 27 13.34 0.61 -3.08
N GLY A 28 12.03 0.78 -3.25
CA GLY A 28 11.08 0.75 -2.13
C GLY A 28 11.10 -0.56 -1.32
N ALA A 29 11.38 -1.68 -1.99
CA ALA A 29 11.55 -2.98 -1.33
C ALA A 29 12.94 -3.13 -0.66
N GLY A 30 13.99 -2.53 -1.23
CA GLY A 30 15.36 -2.59 -0.69
C GLY A 30 15.63 -1.70 0.52
N VAL A 31 15.05 -0.49 0.57
CA VAL A 31 15.20 0.45 1.71
C VAL A 31 14.53 -0.11 2.98
N GLY A 32 13.42 -0.84 2.84
CA GLY A 32 12.78 -1.54 3.97
C GLY A 32 13.65 -2.62 4.61
N VAL A 33 14.59 -3.21 3.86
CA VAL A 33 15.50 -4.26 4.37
C VAL A 33 16.73 -3.65 5.05
N ASN A 34 17.25 -2.51 4.56
CA ASN A 34 18.40 -1.84 5.17
C ASN A 34 18.07 -1.12 6.48
N LEU A 35 16.90 -0.47 6.58
CA LEU A 35 16.44 0.14 7.85
C LEU A 35 16.21 -0.90 8.96
N PHE A 36 15.87 -2.14 8.61
CA PHE A 36 15.74 -3.25 9.56
C PHE A 36 17.09 -3.77 10.07
N MET A 37 18.16 -3.67 9.28
CA MET A 37 19.51 -4.10 9.65
C MET A 37 20.25 -3.07 10.52
N GLU A 38 19.97 -1.78 10.33
CA GLU A 38 20.61 -0.70 11.10
C GLU A 38 20.01 -0.58 12.52
N ASN A 39 18.72 -0.89 12.67
CA ASN A 39 18.04 -0.88 13.98
C ASN A 39 18.40 -2.06 14.90
N GLN A 40 19.14 -3.06 14.41
CA GLN A 40 19.67 -4.17 15.22
C GLN A 40 21.11 -3.94 15.70
N ARG A 41 21.74 -2.82 15.34
CA ARG A 41 23.13 -2.52 15.72
C ARG A 41 23.30 -1.53 16.87
N SER A 42 22.23 -1.00 17.45
CA SER A 42 22.29 -0.20 18.68
C SER A 42 21.58 -0.89 19.84
N ASP A 43 22.36 -1.14 20.90
CA ASP A 43 21.98 -1.53 22.27
C ASP A 43 21.62 -3.00 22.54
N SER A 44 22.65 -3.81 22.81
CA SER A 44 22.55 -5.02 23.65
C SER A 44 23.07 -4.73 25.06
N PRO A 45 22.25 -4.80 26.12
CA PRO A 45 22.73 -4.75 27.50
C PRO A 45 23.27 -6.12 27.92
N SER A 46 24.49 -6.12 28.44
CA SER A 46 25.18 -7.27 29.04
C SER A 46 24.39 -7.88 30.20
N LEU A 47 24.08 -9.18 30.13
CA LEU A 47 23.57 -9.96 31.26
C LEU A 47 24.59 -11.02 31.70
N GLN A 48 24.83 -11.01 33.01
CA GLN A 48 25.81 -11.77 33.75
C GLN A 48 25.43 -13.24 33.92
N ASN A 49 26.45 -14.07 34.11
CA ASN A 49 26.40 -15.47 34.50
C ASN A 49 25.49 -15.73 35.71
N GLY A 50 24.57 -16.68 35.58
CA GLY A 50 23.85 -17.33 36.67
C GLY A 50 23.64 -18.80 36.31
N SER A 51 24.34 -19.68 37.02
CA SER A 51 24.21 -21.13 36.97
C SER A 51 22.89 -21.61 37.61
N ASP A 52 22.53 -22.85 37.29
CA ASP A 52 21.55 -23.73 37.96
C ASP A 52 20.14 -23.76 37.36
N ALA A 53 19.99 -24.57 36.29
CA ALA A 53 18.87 -25.48 36.10
C ALA A 53 19.24 -26.56 35.06
N GLU A 54 19.59 -27.77 35.53
CA GLU A 54 19.63 -28.97 34.68
C GLU A 54 18.20 -29.40 34.30
N PRO A 55 17.96 -29.83 33.04
CA PRO A 55 16.88 -30.75 32.73
C PRO A 55 17.44 -32.19 32.78
N SER A 56 16.84 -32.98 33.66
CA SER A 56 17.04 -34.40 33.88
C SER A 56 17.04 -35.24 32.60
N LEU A 57 18.09 -36.05 32.45
CA LEU A 57 18.18 -37.19 31.54
C LEU A 57 17.00 -38.16 31.72
N ILE A 58 16.26 -38.45 30.64
CA ILE A 58 15.57 -39.73 30.50
C ILE A 58 16.53 -40.71 29.84
N THR A 59 17.02 -41.62 30.68
CA THR A 59 17.79 -42.81 30.32
C THR A 59 16.92 -43.85 29.63
N GLY A 60 17.44 -44.47 28.57
CA GLY A 60 17.16 -45.87 28.25
C GLY A 60 16.71 -46.15 26.83
N ILE A 61 17.67 -46.35 25.91
CA ILE A 61 17.55 -47.30 24.80
C ILE A 61 18.93 -47.94 24.59
N GLU A 62 19.04 -49.22 24.90
CA GLU A 62 20.19 -50.06 24.55
C GLU A 62 20.22 -50.31 23.03
N VAL A 63 21.41 -50.20 22.45
CA VAL A 63 21.68 -50.62 21.07
C VAL A 63 22.00 -52.12 21.10
N THR A 64 21.14 -52.93 20.48
CA THR A 64 21.46 -54.32 20.13
C THR A 64 21.18 -54.58 18.65
N ASP A 65 22.28 -54.92 17.98
CA ASP A 65 22.51 -55.60 16.70
C ASP A 65 21.41 -55.78 15.63
N ASP A 66 21.87 -55.47 14.41
CA ASP A 66 21.47 -55.83 13.05
C ASP A 66 20.05 -56.29 12.69
N SER A 67 19.53 -55.63 11.63
CA SER A 67 18.43 -56.03 10.76
C SER A 67 16.99 -55.82 11.25
N VAL A 68 16.67 -54.58 11.66
CA VAL A 68 15.27 -54.14 11.66
C VAL A 68 15.12 -53.03 10.62
N LEU A 69 14.42 -53.36 9.52
CA LEU A 69 13.76 -52.37 8.67
C LEU A 69 12.79 -51.59 9.56
N ILE A 70 13.24 -50.47 10.11
CA ILE A 70 12.34 -49.53 10.77
C ILE A 70 11.56 -48.88 9.63
N LYS A 71 10.35 -49.41 9.37
CA LYS A 71 9.31 -48.61 8.71
C LYS A 71 9.11 -47.39 9.60
N ILE A 72 9.57 -46.24 9.13
CA ILE A 72 9.31 -44.97 9.80
C ILE A 72 7.81 -44.73 9.68
N ASP A 73 7.13 -44.72 10.81
CA ASP A 73 5.71 -44.38 10.88
C ASP A 73 5.58 -42.87 10.66
N ILE A 74 5.28 -42.49 9.42
CA ILE A 74 5.10 -41.10 9.00
C ILE A 74 3.91 -40.45 9.73
N ASP A 75 2.90 -41.24 10.11
CA ASP A 75 1.75 -40.73 10.87
C ASP A 75 2.12 -40.43 12.33
N GLY A 76 3.06 -41.19 12.90
CA GLY A 76 3.61 -40.95 14.24
C GLY A 76 4.52 -39.71 14.35
N LEU A 77 5.07 -39.22 13.24
CA LEU A 77 5.89 -37.99 13.21
C LEU A 77 5.05 -36.71 13.09
N ARG A 78 3.77 -36.83 12.73
CA ARG A 78 2.85 -35.71 12.50
C ARG A 78 2.67 -34.81 13.73
N PRO A 79 2.46 -35.35 14.96
CA PRO A 79 2.29 -34.51 16.15
C PRO A 79 3.60 -33.80 16.58
N LEU A 80 4.76 -34.39 16.29
CA LEU A 80 6.08 -33.83 16.62
C LEU A 80 6.46 -32.63 15.75
N LEU A 81 5.77 -32.44 14.62
CA LEU A 81 5.93 -31.28 13.75
C LEU A 81 5.06 -30.09 14.19
N GLU A 82 4.08 -30.33 15.07
CA GLU A 82 3.04 -29.38 15.42
C GLU A 82 3.37 -28.54 16.68
N ASP A 83 4.24 -28.97 17.60
CA ASP A 83 4.26 -28.35 18.95
C ASP A 83 5.62 -28.06 19.67
N GLU A 84 6.81 -28.29 19.08
CA GLU A 84 8.10 -27.98 19.79
C GLU A 84 9.08 -27.10 19.00
N SER A 85 9.93 -26.36 19.74
CA SER A 85 10.77 -25.27 19.25
C SER A 85 11.75 -25.67 18.11
N SER A 86 12.02 -24.71 17.22
CA SER A 86 12.70 -24.89 15.92
C SER A 86 14.14 -25.44 15.98
N TYR A 87 14.78 -25.43 17.15
CA TYR A 87 16.17 -25.85 17.34
C TYR A 87 16.30 -27.38 17.51
N GLU A 88 15.41 -28.01 18.29
CA GLU A 88 15.41 -29.46 18.52
C GLU A 88 14.90 -30.23 17.29
N ARG A 89 14.00 -29.62 16.50
CA ARG A 89 13.60 -30.12 15.18
C ARG A 89 14.78 -30.23 14.21
N ALA A 90 15.65 -29.22 14.16
CA ALA A 90 16.81 -29.20 13.26
C ALA A 90 17.86 -30.26 13.63
N ILE A 91 18.12 -30.45 14.93
CA ILE A 91 19.03 -31.50 15.43
C ILE A 91 18.45 -32.90 15.18
N THR A 92 17.15 -33.08 15.39
CA THR A 92 16.47 -34.38 15.17
C THR A 92 16.49 -34.75 13.69
N LEU A 93 16.23 -33.80 12.79
CA LEU A 93 16.29 -34.05 11.35
C LEU A 93 17.72 -34.24 10.84
N HIS A 94 18.69 -33.52 11.39
CA HIS A 94 20.11 -33.70 11.11
C HIS A 94 20.60 -35.10 11.55
N ASN A 95 20.10 -35.60 12.70
CA ASN A 95 20.46 -36.91 13.24
C ASN A 95 19.75 -38.07 12.50
N VAL A 96 18.51 -37.89 12.04
CA VAL A 96 17.75 -38.90 11.28
C VAL A 96 18.29 -39.08 9.84
N THR A 97 18.89 -38.05 9.24
CA THR A 97 19.41 -38.07 7.85
C THR A 97 20.79 -38.75 7.69
N GLY A 98 21.22 -39.48 8.73
CA GLY A 98 22.45 -40.26 8.78
C GLY A 98 22.48 -41.53 7.91
N SER A 99 21.39 -41.96 7.26
CA SER A 99 21.42 -43.18 6.44
C SER A 99 20.74 -43.10 5.06
N ARG A 100 21.32 -43.90 4.15
CA ARG A 100 21.30 -43.93 2.67
C ARG A 100 19.95 -43.81 1.93
N THR A 101 19.93 -42.87 0.97
CA THR A 101 19.34 -42.89 -0.40
C THR A 101 17.87 -43.22 -0.65
N GLY A 102 17.09 -43.66 0.34
CA GLY A 102 15.64 -43.88 0.17
C GLY A 102 14.78 -42.72 0.70
N THR A 103 15.21 -42.09 1.79
CA THR A 103 14.44 -41.12 2.57
C THR A 103 14.48 -39.69 2.04
N GLU A 104 15.47 -39.32 1.22
CA GLU A 104 15.67 -37.93 0.77
C GLU A 104 14.60 -37.46 -0.24
N LEU A 105 14.05 -38.37 -1.07
CA LEU A 105 12.99 -38.08 -2.05
C LEU A 105 11.63 -37.85 -1.37
N GLU A 106 11.27 -38.74 -0.44
CA GLU A 106 10.03 -38.65 0.33
C GLU A 106 10.02 -37.40 1.21
N LEU A 107 11.17 -37.01 1.79
CA LEU A 107 11.29 -35.76 2.55
C LEU A 107 11.14 -34.50 1.68
N LEU A 108 11.73 -34.47 0.47
CA LEU A 108 11.59 -33.34 -0.45
C LEU A 108 10.12 -33.11 -0.86
N GLU A 109 9.38 -34.17 -1.17
CA GLU A 109 7.94 -34.09 -1.47
C GLU A 109 7.11 -33.66 -0.26
N LEU A 110 7.44 -34.18 0.93
CA LEU A 110 6.74 -33.83 2.18
C LEU A 110 6.94 -32.36 2.55
N PHE A 111 8.15 -31.82 2.40
CA PHE A 111 8.41 -30.38 2.59
C PHE A 111 7.81 -29.50 1.49
N ALA A 112 7.72 -29.99 0.25
CA ALA A 112 7.08 -29.26 -0.83
C ALA A 112 5.56 -29.06 -0.56
N ASN A 113 4.91 -30.06 0.04
CA ASN A 113 3.46 -30.11 0.25
C ASN A 113 2.98 -29.62 1.63
N ALA A 114 3.86 -29.47 2.61
CA ALA A 114 3.48 -29.00 3.95
C ALA A 114 3.26 -27.47 3.97
N GLU A 115 2.12 -26.96 3.50
CA GLU A 115 1.85 -25.51 3.42
C GLU A 115 1.95 -24.79 4.78
N ASP A 116 1.70 -25.48 5.90
CA ASP A 116 1.55 -24.88 7.24
C ASP A 116 2.81 -24.79 8.12
N VAL A 117 3.98 -25.23 7.65
CA VAL A 117 5.22 -25.17 8.47
C VAL A 117 5.81 -23.75 8.46
N GLN A 118 5.41 -22.94 9.44
CA GLN A 118 6.17 -21.79 9.90
C GLN A 118 7.40 -22.28 10.70
N PRO A 119 8.62 -21.78 10.44
CA PRO A 119 8.97 -20.69 9.52
C PRO A 119 9.45 -21.17 8.14
N THR A 120 9.01 -20.48 7.08
CA THR A 120 9.39 -20.71 5.67
C THR A 120 10.90 -20.78 5.42
N ARG A 121 11.70 -20.00 6.17
CA ARG A 121 13.17 -19.94 5.99
C ARG A 121 13.89 -21.25 6.29
N LEU A 122 13.52 -21.93 7.39
CA LEU A 122 14.15 -23.20 7.80
C LEU A 122 13.85 -24.32 6.81
N ARG A 123 12.64 -24.32 6.23
CA ARG A 123 12.24 -25.24 5.18
C ARG A 123 13.09 -25.04 3.92
N ASP A 124 13.27 -23.79 3.49
CA ASP A 124 14.07 -23.45 2.32
C ASP A 124 15.54 -23.83 2.53
N GLU A 125 16.13 -23.54 3.70
CA GLU A 125 17.51 -23.91 4.02
C GLU A 125 17.73 -25.42 4.00
N LEU A 126 16.78 -26.19 4.53
CA LEU A 126 16.85 -27.65 4.54
C LEU A 126 16.71 -28.24 3.13
N GLN A 127 15.77 -27.74 2.32
CA GLN A 127 15.63 -28.14 0.92
C GLN A 127 16.93 -27.88 0.15
N ARG A 128 17.54 -26.71 0.34
CA ARG A 128 18.84 -26.36 -0.25
C ARG A 128 19.94 -27.33 0.20
N ALA A 129 20.01 -27.68 1.49
CA ALA A 129 21.01 -28.61 2.02
C ALA A 129 20.88 -30.03 1.45
N ILE A 130 19.65 -30.54 1.33
CA ILE A 130 19.36 -31.86 0.74
C ILE A 130 19.73 -31.87 -0.75
N VAL A 131 19.22 -30.89 -1.52
CA VAL A 131 19.52 -30.77 -2.95
C VAL A 131 21.03 -30.67 -3.20
N ARG A 132 21.74 -29.87 -2.40
CA ARG A 132 23.21 -29.75 -2.46
C ARG A 132 23.91 -31.09 -2.25
N ARG A 133 23.46 -31.89 -1.29
CA ARG A 133 24.04 -33.22 -1.00
C ARG A 133 23.81 -34.22 -2.13
N ILE A 134 22.61 -34.22 -2.72
CA ILE A 134 22.28 -35.08 -3.86
C ILE A 134 23.07 -34.61 -5.08
N ALA A 135 23.12 -33.30 -5.34
CA ALA A 135 23.83 -32.71 -6.47
C ALA A 135 25.33 -33.06 -6.50
N LYS A 136 25.99 -33.05 -5.33
CA LYS A 136 27.39 -33.48 -5.18
C LYS A 136 27.68 -34.89 -5.65
N LYS A 137 26.68 -35.79 -5.63
CA LYS A 137 26.87 -37.23 -5.94
C LYS A 137 26.16 -37.64 -7.23
N ARG A 138 25.01 -37.05 -7.53
CA ARG A 138 24.07 -37.42 -8.59
C ARG A 138 23.31 -36.18 -9.09
N PRO A 139 23.98 -35.26 -9.79
CA PRO A 139 23.41 -33.97 -10.18
C PRO A 139 22.21 -34.08 -11.12
N ARG A 140 22.19 -35.07 -12.03
CA ARG A 140 21.01 -35.33 -12.87
C ARG A 140 19.79 -35.76 -12.06
N ASN A 141 19.98 -36.61 -11.06
CA ASN A 141 18.90 -37.04 -10.18
C ASN A 141 18.37 -35.86 -9.35
N ALA A 142 19.25 -34.97 -8.88
CA ALA A 142 18.83 -33.74 -8.22
C ALA A 142 17.99 -32.83 -9.15
N LEU A 143 18.34 -32.71 -10.43
CA LEU A 143 17.53 -31.95 -11.40
C LEU A 143 16.17 -32.58 -11.66
N ASP A 144 16.11 -33.91 -11.82
CA ASP A 144 14.85 -34.63 -12.01
C ASP A 144 13.90 -34.43 -10.82
N GLN A 145 14.45 -34.36 -9.60
CA GLN A 145 13.69 -34.11 -8.38
C GLN A 145 13.19 -32.66 -8.28
N VAL A 146 14.03 -31.71 -8.69
CA VAL A 146 13.70 -30.28 -8.64
C VAL A 146 12.72 -29.91 -9.76
N ALA A 147 12.65 -30.70 -10.85
CA ALA A 147 11.78 -30.46 -12.00
C ALA A 147 10.27 -30.52 -11.69
N SER A 148 9.87 -31.30 -10.67
CA SER A 148 8.47 -31.46 -10.26
C SER A 148 7.95 -30.28 -9.40
N LEU A 149 8.84 -29.39 -8.95
CA LEU A 149 8.48 -28.26 -8.10
C LEU A 149 7.93 -27.08 -8.92
N ALA A 150 7.09 -26.26 -8.25
CA ALA A 150 6.63 -24.99 -8.79
C ALA A 150 7.82 -24.07 -9.14
N GLU A 151 7.69 -23.27 -10.19
CA GLU A 151 8.80 -22.50 -10.78
C GLU A 151 9.55 -21.63 -9.77
N VAL A 152 8.81 -20.95 -8.87
CA VAL A 152 9.37 -20.08 -7.81
C VAL A 152 10.32 -20.82 -6.87
N ARG A 153 10.07 -22.12 -6.62
CA ARG A 153 10.91 -22.97 -5.75
C ARG A 153 11.96 -23.74 -6.55
N ARG A 154 11.64 -24.07 -7.80
CA ARG A 154 12.51 -24.80 -8.72
C ARG A 154 13.77 -24.00 -9.07
N VAL A 155 13.63 -22.73 -9.43
CA VAL A 155 14.71 -21.89 -9.96
C VAL A 155 15.91 -21.76 -8.99
N PRO A 156 15.74 -21.41 -7.69
CA PRO A 156 16.86 -21.33 -6.74
C PRO A 156 17.55 -22.67 -6.45
N LEU A 157 16.84 -23.78 -6.61
CA LEU A 157 17.40 -25.12 -6.39
C LEU A 157 18.19 -25.61 -7.61
N ILE A 158 17.78 -25.24 -8.82
CA ILE A 158 18.56 -25.50 -10.04
C ILE A 158 19.94 -24.85 -9.95
N ASP A 159 20.02 -23.58 -9.54
CA ASP A 159 21.29 -22.89 -9.29
C ASP A 159 22.23 -23.73 -8.40
N ILE A 160 21.74 -24.19 -7.24
CA ILE A 160 22.51 -25.02 -6.31
C ILE A 160 22.98 -26.33 -6.95
N VAL A 161 22.14 -26.99 -7.77
CA VAL A 161 22.57 -28.21 -8.44
C VAL A 161 23.72 -27.94 -9.40
N PHE A 162 23.66 -26.84 -10.15
CA PHE A 162 24.70 -26.45 -11.09
C PHE A 162 25.96 -25.89 -10.43
N GLN A 163 25.85 -25.26 -9.25
CA GLN A 163 27.00 -24.92 -8.41
C GLN A 163 27.80 -26.17 -8.06
N GLU A 164 27.14 -27.20 -7.53
CA GLU A 164 27.82 -28.43 -7.12
C GLU A 164 28.28 -29.27 -8.30
N TRP A 165 27.49 -29.32 -9.37
CA TRP A 165 27.84 -30.09 -10.56
C TRP A 165 29.07 -29.49 -11.26
N SER A 166 29.12 -28.18 -11.48
CA SER A 166 30.21 -27.55 -12.25
C SER A 166 31.58 -27.59 -11.56
N VAL A 167 31.59 -27.71 -10.23
CA VAL A 167 32.82 -27.95 -9.44
C VAL A 167 33.35 -29.37 -9.67
N THR A 168 32.45 -30.35 -9.84
CA THR A 168 32.82 -31.76 -10.05
C THR A 168 33.08 -32.11 -11.52
N ASP A 169 32.28 -31.56 -12.45
CA ASP A 169 32.36 -31.78 -13.89
C ASP A 169 31.73 -30.61 -14.66
N LEU A 170 32.56 -29.59 -14.92
CA LEU A 170 32.16 -28.38 -15.64
C LEU A 170 31.62 -28.64 -17.05
N ASN A 171 32.23 -29.55 -17.79
CA ASN A 171 31.86 -29.80 -19.18
C ASN A 171 30.49 -30.47 -19.27
N SER A 172 30.25 -31.48 -18.43
CA SER A 172 28.93 -32.13 -18.38
C SER A 172 27.85 -31.20 -17.86
N SER A 173 28.16 -30.29 -16.93
CA SER A 173 27.19 -29.29 -16.47
C SER A 173 26.83 -28.30 -17.58
N ILE A 174 27.81 -27.80 -18.35
CA ILE A 174 27.54 -26.88 -19.47
C ILE A 174 26.72 -27.56 -20.56
N GLU A 175 27.10 -28.77 -20.97
CA GLU A 175 26.37 -29.53 -22.00
C GLU A 175 24.92 -29.80 -21.59
N PHE A 176 24.68 -30.12 -20.31
CA PHE A 176 23.32 -30.30 -19.83
C PHE A 176 22.55 -28.96 -19.78
N ALA A 177 23.19 -27.88 -19.32
CA ALA A 177 22.56 -26.55 -19.26
C ALA A 177 22.08 -26.05 -20.63
N LYS A 178 22.73 -26.44 -21.75
CA LYS A 178 22.26 -26.14 -23.12
C LYS A 178 20.88 -26.71 -23.44
N SER A 179 20.52 -27.81 -22.78
CA SER A 179 19.22 -28.48 -22.96
C SER A 179 18.09 -27.81 -22.16
N ILE A 180 18.43 -27.03 -21.13
CA ILE A 180 17.49 -26.27 -20.33
C ILE A 180 17.12 -24.96 -21.07
N LYS A 181 15.90 -24.44 -20.86
CA LYS A 181 15.41 -23.20 -21.49
C LYS A 181 14.83 -22.24 -20.46
N GLY A 182 14.76 -20.96 -20.83
CA GLY A 182 14.12 -19.92 -20.02
C GLY A 182 14.83 -19.64 -18.69
N THR A 183 14.07 -19.28 -17.67
CA THR A 183 14.55 -18.90 -16.31
C THR A 183 15.43 -19.97 -15.66
N SER A 184 15.17 -21.24 -15.93
CA SER A 184 15.98 -22.36 -15.42
C SER A 184 17.36 -22.48 -16.08
N GLN A 185 17.49 -22.02 -17.34
CA GLN A 185 18.79 -21.97 -18.02
C GLN A 185 19.65 -20.83 -17.47
N VAL A 186 19.02 -19.72 -17.08
CA VAL A 186 19.68 -18.60 -16.37
C VAL A 186 20.20 -19.06 -15.01
N ALA A 187 19.37 -19.73 -14.21
CA ALA A 187 19.81 -20.28 -12.92
C ALA A 187 20.94 -21.30 -13.04
N ALA A 188 20.92 -22.13 -14.10
CA ALA A 188 22.01 -23.05 -14.37
C ALA A 188 23.33 -22.31 -14.69
N LEU A 189 23.26 -21.23 -15.48
CA LEU A 189 24.40 -20.38 -15.78
C LEU A 189 24.93 -19.66 -14.52
N GLU A 190 24.03 -19.11 -13.70
CA GLU A 190 24.34 -18.51 -12.39
C GLU A 190 25.12 -19.48 -11.50
N GLY A 191 24.64 -20.72 -11.40
CA GLY A 191 25.30 -21.72 -10.57
C GLY A 191 26.67 -22.14 -11.10
N ILE A 192 26.79 -22.33 -12.42
CA ILE A 192 28.08 -22.65 -13.05
C ILE A 192 29.08 -21.52 -12.81
N LEU A 193 28.72 -20.28 -13.14
CA LEU A 193 29.65 -19.15 -13.09
C LEU A 193 29.88 -18.64 -11.67
N GLY A 194 28.90 -18.72 -10.78
CA GLY A 194 29.01 -18.32 -9.38
C GLY A 194 29.94 -19.23 -8.57
N SER A 195 29.98 -20.53 -8.89
CA SER A 195 30.88 -21.48 -8.20
C SER A 195 32.27 -21.56 -8.83
N ARG A 196 32.42 -21.17 -10.10
CA ARG A 196 33.67 -21.22 -10.87
C ARG A 196 34.29 -19.84 -11.09
N ILE A 197 34.47 -19.10 -9.99
CA ILE A 197 35.15 -17.80 -9.96
C ILE A 197 36.63 -17.89 -10.41
N ASP A 198 37.18 -19.10 -10.47
CA ASP A 198 38.53 -19.40 -10.93
C ASP A 198 38.69 -19.36 -12.46
N LEU A 199 37.59 -19.34 -13.22
CA LEU A 199 37.64 -19.29 -14.68
C LEU A 199 38.04 -17.88 -15.17
N PRO A 200 38.90 -17.77 -16.19
CA PRO A 200 39.21 -16.48 -16.80
C PRO A 200 37.99 -15.91 -17.54
N ASP A 201 37.94 -14.58 -17.71
CA ASP A 201 36.77 -13.85 -18.21
C ASP A 201 36.34 -14.29 -19.62
N ASP A 202 37.30 -14.64 -20.48
CA ASP A 202 37.07 -15.19 -21.81
C ASP A 202 36.33 -16.55 -21.76
N ALA A 203 36.76 -17.44 -20.86
CA ALA A 203 36.10 -18.73 -20.66
C ALA A 203 34.69 -18.57 -20.05
N ARG A 204 34.51 -17.63 -19.11
CA ARG A 204 33.19 -17.33 -18.52
C ARG A 204 32.23 -16.78 -19.60
N ARG A 205 32.73 -15.89 -20.47
CA ARG A 205 31.99 -15.35 -21.61
C ARG A 205 31.59 -16.44 -22.60
N ASP A 206 32.50 -17.33 -22.98
CA ASP A 206 32.23 -18.43 -23.89
C ASP A 206 31.14 -19.38 -23.36
N ILE A 207 31.12 -19.63 -22.04
CA ILE A 207 30.08 -20.45 -21.39
C ILE A 207 28.70 -19.79 -21.49
N ALA A 208 28.60 -18.49 -21.25
CA ALA A 208 27.32 -17.79 -21.35
C ALA A 208 26.84 -17.60 -22.79
N LEU A 209 27.75 -17.40 -23.75
CA LEU A 209 27.41 -17.40 -25.18
C LEU A 209 26.85 -18.76 -25.60
N GLN A 210 27.48 -19.84 -25.15
CA GLN A 210 26.98 -21.20 -25.37
C GLN A 210 25.60 -21.45 -24.75
N LEU A 211 25.24 -20.69 -23.71
CA LEU A 211 23.95 -20.77 -23.01
C LEU A 211 22.97 -19.66 -23.41
N GLY A 212 23.31 -18.84 -24.42
CA GLY A 212 22.41 -17.84 -25.01
C GLY A 212 22.04 -16.68 -24.07
N ASN A 213 22.90 -16.37 -23.10
CA ASN A 213 22.62 -15.38 -22.06
C ASN A 213 23.78 -14.40 -21.90
N GLU A 214 24.09 -13.69 -22.98
CA GLU A 214 25.16 -12.69 -23.03
C GLU A 214 24.92 -11.56 -22.01
N GLN A 215 23.66 -11.15 -21.82
CA GLN A 215 23.27 -10.12 -20.86
C GLN A 215 23.68 -10.47 -19.42
N PHE A 216 23.61 -11.75 -19.03
CA PHE A 216 24.03 -12.17 -17.70
C PHE A 216 25.53 -11.94 -17.42
N ILE A 217 26.39 -12.18 -18.41
CA ILE A 217 27.84 -11.88 -18.26
C ILE A 217 28.06 -10.39 -18.13
N LEU A 218 27.37 -9.61 -18.96
CA LEU A 218 27.46 -8.16 -18.92
C LEU A 218 26.99 -7.61 -17.57
N ASP A 219 25.95 -8.19 -16.99
CA ASP A 219 25.43 -7.83 -15.67
C ASP A 219 26.35 -8.25 -14.52
N GLN A 220 27.01 -9.41 -14.63
CA GLN A 220 28.00 -9.89 -13.65
C GLN A 220 29.30 -9.07 -13.73
N TRP A 221 29.79 -8.79 -14.94
CA TRP A 221 30.93 -7.91 -15.18
C TRP A 221 30.66 -6.52 -14.62
N ALA A 222 29.48 -5.96 -14.90
CA ALA A 222 29.09 -4.66 -14.37
C ALA A 222 29.03 -4.67 -12.83
N ALA A 223 28.44 -5.70 -12.22
CA ALA A 223 28.38 -5.83 -10.77
C ALA A 223 29.75 -5.92 -10.09
N GLN A 224 30.73 -6.58 -10.74
CA GLN A 224 32.09 -6.65 -10.25
C GLN A 224 32.79 -5.29 -10.32
N LYS A 225 32.71 -4.64 -11.49
CA LYS A 225 33.34 -3.33 -11.74
C LYS A 225 32.75 -2.18 -10.91
N VAL A 226 31.48 -2.24 -10.50
CA VAL A 226 30.85 -1.22 -9.64
C VAL A 226 31.63 -0.96 -8.34
N GLN A 227 32.38 -1.95 -7.86
CA GLN A 227 33.16 -1.85 -6.61
C GLN A 227 34.55 -1.23 -6.80
N ASP A 228 34.97 -0.96 -8.02
CA ASP A 228 36.29 -0.41 -8.32
C ASP A 228 36.28 1.14 -8.24
N ASP A 229 37.38 1.71 -7.74
CA ASP A 229 37.67 3.13 -7.88
C ASP A 229 38.27 3.38 -9.26
N PHE A 230 37.64 4.26 -10.06
CA PHE A 230 38.06 4.50 -11.44
C PHE A 230 39.06 5.66 -11.55
N ASP A 231 40.34 5.35 -11.73
CA ASP A 231 41.41 6.34 -11.97
C ASP A 231 41.29 7.03 -13.35
N ASP A 232 40.72 6.34 -14.36
CA ASP A 232 40.43 6.89 -15.70
C ASP A 232 38.99 6.55 -16.12
N PRO A 233 37.99 7.35 -15.68
CA PRO A 233 36.59 7.12 -16.03
C PRO A 233 36.29 7.20 -17.54
N SER A 234 37.15 7.86 -18.33
CA SER A 234 36.99 7.95 -19.80
C SER A 234 37.35 6.64 -20.50
N ALA A 235 38.38 5.96 -20.03
CA ALA A 235 38.75 4.64 -20.51
C ALA A 235 37.64 3.62 -20.20
N GLU A 236 37.11 3.64 -18.98
CA GLU A 236 36.06 2.72 -18.52
C GLU A 236 34.73 2.95 -19.25
N TRP A 237 34.37 4.21 -19.52
CA TRP A 237 33.22 4.52 -20.37
C TRP A 237 33.39 4.00 -21.80
N SER A 238 34.59 4.15 -22.36
CA SER A 238 34.92 3.66 -23.70
C SER A 238 34.90 2.14 -23.76
N GLU A 239 35.39 1.47 -22.72
CA GLU A 239 35.30 0.02 -22.56
C GLU A 239 33.83 -0.42 -22.48
N PHE A 240 33.02 0.23 -21.65
CA PHE A 240 31.59 -0.03 -21.55
C PHE A 240 30.91 0.06 -22.92
N LEU A 241 31.13 1.15 -23.67
CA LEU A 241 30.57 1.34 -25.01
C LEU A 241 31.07 0.30 -26.02
N THR A 242 32.32 -0.15 -25.89
CA THR A 242 32.89 -1.19 -26.76
C THR A 242 32.22 -2.54 -26.52
N ILE A 243 31.91 -2.84 -25.25
CA ILE A 243 31.28 -4.09 -24.85
C ILE A 243 29.77 -4.09 -25.13
N HIS A 244 29.07 -2.99 -24.84
CA HIS A 244 27.60 -2.91 -24.82
C HIS A 244 26.99 -2.17 -26.01
N GLY A 245 27.82 -1.46 -26.80
CA GLY A 245 27.36 -0.54 -27.83
C GLY A 245 26.77 0.77 -27.28
N VAL A 246 26.25 1.60 -28.18
CA VAL A 246 25.69 2.94 -27.87
C VAL A 246 24.20 2.94 -27.52
N GLY A 247 23.58 1.76 -27.40
CA GLY A 247 22.14 1.61 -27.15
C GLY A 247 21.79 1.51 -25.66
N PHE A 248 21.34 2.61 -25.05
CA PHE A 248 21.02 2.67 -23.60
C PHE A 248 19.58 2.25 -23.24
N GLN A 249 18.84 1.62 -24.16
CA GLN A 249 17.41 1.33 -23.97
C GLN A 249 17.13 0.02 -23.21
N GLU A 250 18.12 -0.86 -23.09
CA GLU A 250 17.99 -2.21 -22.51
C GLU A 250 18.99 -2.45 -21.36
N LEU A 251 19.48 -1.38 -20.73
CA LEU A 251 20.43 -1.52 -19.63
C LEU A 251 19.79 -2.19 -18.41
N SER A 252 20.50 -3.14 -17.82
CA SER A 252 20.16 -3.74 -16.54
C SER A 252 20.46 -2.78 -15.37
N PRO A 253 19.90 -3.04 -14.17
CA PRO A 253 20.23 -2.27 -12.98
C PRO A 253 21.74 -2.21 -12.67
N ASN A 254 22.47 -3.33 -12.84
CA ASN A 254 23.91 -3.38 -12.58
C ASN A 254 24.70 -2.54 -13.58
N GLN A 255 24.30 -2.55 -14.84
CA GLN A 255 24.91 -1.72 -15.88
C GLN A 255 24.66 -0.23 -15.62
N ILE A 256 23.45 0.14 -15.18
CA ILE A 256 23.13 1.51 -14.78
C ILE A 256 23.98 1.94 -13.58
N SER A 257 24.13 1.07 -12.57
CA SER A 257 24.97 1.34 -11.40
C SER A 257 26.46 1.47 -11.75
N LEU A 258 26.96 0.68 -12.70
CA LEU A 258 28.33 0.84 -13.20
C LEU A 258 28.51 2.18 -13.88
N LEU A 259 27.63 2.52 -14.84
CA LEU A 259 27.70 3.79 -15.54
C LEU A 259 27.57 4.97 -14.58
N ALA A 260 26.73 4.86 -13.56
CA ALA A 260 26.61 5.88 -12.52
C ALA A 260 27.90 5.98 -11.68
N SER A 261 28.55 4.86 -11.37
CA SER A 261 29.83 4.85 -10.64
C SER A 261 30.95 5.51 -11.46
N ILE A 262 31.03 5.21 -12.77
CA ILE A 262 31.94 5.88 -13.71
C ILE A 262 31.63 7.39 -13.76
N ALA A 263 30.35 7.75 -13.88
CA ALA A 263 29.90 9.14 -13.92
C ALA A 263 30.23 9.91 -12.64
N ARG A 264 30.09 9.28 -11.47
CA ARG A 264 30.50 9.86 -10.18
C ARG A 264 32.00 10.13 -10.17
N SER A 265 32.85 9.15 -10.51
CA SER A 265 34.30 9.35 -10.55
C SER A 265 34.69 10.49 -11.50
N TRP A 266 34.01 10.60 -12.64
CA TRP A 266 34.16 11.76 -13.53
C TRP A 266 33.77 13.08 -12.90
N ILE A 267 32.62 13.15 -12.22
CA ILE A 267 32.16 14.39 -11.57
C ILE A 267 33.13 14.82 -10.46
N GLU A 268 33.64 13.88 -9.68
CA GLU A 268 34.60 14.14 -8.60
C GLU A 268 35.95 14.63 -9.13
N GLN A 269 36.42 14.09 -10.27
CA GLN A 269 37.72 14.43 -10.85
C GLN A 269 37.70 15.69 -11.72
N ASP A 270 36.75 15.77 -12.65
CA ASP A 270 36.72 16.78 -13.73
C ASP A 270 35.48 17.69 -13.68
N GLY A 271 34.56 17.44 -12.75
CA GLY A 271 33.28 18.12 -12.67
C GLY A 271 32.29 17.68 -13.74
N PHE A 272 31.05 18.15 -13.58
CA PHE A 272 29.94 17.76 -14.46
C PHE A 272 30.16 18.12 -15.94
N GLY A 273 30.80 19.26 -16.20
CA GLY A 273 31.08 19.72 -17.57
C GLY A 273 31.95 18.73 -18.33
N GLY A 274 32.95 18.14 -17.66
CA GLY A 274 33.83 17.10 -18.22
C GLY A 274 33.05 15.84 -18.58
N MET A 275 32.25 15.33 -17.64
CA MET A 275 31.38 14.16 -17.87
C MET A 275 30.41 14.38 -19.05
N ALA A 276 29.66 15.49 -19.04
CA ALA A 276 28.65 15.76 -20.07
C ALA A 276 29.27 15.94 -21.46
N GLN A 277 30.46 16.56 -21.54
CA GLN A 277 31.21 16.69 -22.78
C GLN A 277 31.73 15.34 -23.27
N ALA A 278 32.27 14.50 -22.37
CA ALA A 278 32.75 13.16 -22.71
C ALA A 278 31.61 12.29 -23.27
N ILE A 279 30.48 12.22 -22.56
CA ILE A 279 29.27 11.49 -23.02
C ILE A 279 28.80 12.05 -24.37
N GLY A 280 28.66 13.37 -24.49
CA GLY A 280 28.22 14.03 -25.72
C GLY A 280 29.10 13.72 -26.93
N SER A 281 30.43 13.73 -26.74
CA SER A 281 31.39 13.41 -27.79
C SER A 281 31.36 11.93 -28.20
N SER A 282 31.07 11.03 -27.25
CA SER A 282 31.05 9.59 -27.49
C SER A 282 29.82 9.10 -28.26
N LEU A 283 28.66 9.72 -28.04
CA LEU A 283 27.39 9.28 -28.64
C LEU A 283 27.06 9.95 -29.97
N ASN A 284 27.64 11.14 -30.22
CA ASN A 284 27.42 11.92 -31.45
C ASN A 284 25.93 12.15 -31.80
N ASP A 285 25.07 12.13 -30.77
CA ASP A 285 23.63 12.42 -30.81
C ASP A 285 23.28 13.21 -29.54
N TYR A 286 22.79 14.42 -29.73
CA TYR A 286 22.47 15.34 -28.65
C TYR A 286 21.33 14.84 -27.75
N ASP A 287 20.25 14.31 -28.35
CA ASP A 287 19.08 13.85 -27.60
C ASP A 287 19.38 12.56 -26.81
N ALA A 288 20.16 11.66 -27.39
CA ALA A 288 20.65 10.47 -26.70
C ALA A 288 21.54 10.84 -25.50
N SER A 289 22.45 11.80 -25.70
CA SER A 289 23.35 12.29 -24.65
C SER A 289 22.60 12.91 -23.48
N VAL A 290 21.59 13.76 -23.74
CA VAL A 290 20.74 14.34 -22.70
C VAL A 290 19.99 13.25 -21.93
N SER A 291 19.46 12.24 -22.63
CA SER A 291 18.70 11.15 -21.99
C SER A 291 19.58 10.29 -21.07
N VAL A 292 20.81 10.01 -21.49
CA VAL A 292 21.79 9.26 -20.68
C VAL A 292 22.21 10.06 -19.46
N VAL A 293 22.54 11.35 -19.64
CA VAL A 293 22.88 12.24 -18.53
C VAL A 293 21.72 12.34 -17.52
N GLU A 294 20.48 12.45 -17.99
CA GLU A 294 19.30 12.47 -17.12
C GLU A 294 19.13 11.13 -16.37
N LEU A 295 19.36 9.99 -17.02
CA LEU A 295 19.31 8.67 -16.38
C LEU A 295 20.36 8.54 -15.27
N LEU A 296 21.60 8.93 -15.55
CA LEU A 296 22.70 8.85 -14.59
C LEU A 296 22.49 9.78 -13.40
N LEU A 297 22.04 11.01 -13.65
CA LEU A 297 21.72 11.95 -12.57
C LEU A 297 20.56 11.49 -11.69
N ASN A 298 19.52 10.87 -12.26
CA ASN A 298 18.44 10.28 -11.46
C ASN A 298 18.93 9.11 -10.59
N HIS A 299 19.91 8.33 -11.07
CA HIS A 299 20.51 7.27 -10.25
C HIS A 299 21.40 7.89 -9.15
N LEU A 300 22.30 8.79 -9.52
CA LEU A 300 23.23 9.44 -8.59
C LEU A 300 22.50 10.23 -7.51
N VAL A 301 21.44 10.98 -7.83
CA VAL A 301 20.73 11.78 -6.83
C VAL A 301 20.08 10.91 -5.72
N ILE A 302 19.77 9.65 -6.02
CA ILE A 302 19.21 8.69 -5.06
C ILE A 302 20.29 8.08 -4.17
N HIS A 303 21.46 7.75 -4.75
CA HIS A 303 22.51 7.00 -4.06
C HIS A 303 23.63 7.88 -3.48
N ASP A 304 23.93 9.00 -4.13
CA ASP A 304 24.96 9.96 -3.75
C ASP A 304 24.55 11.41 -4.11
N PRO A 305 23.61 12.00 -3.33
CA PRO A 305 23.07 13.32 -3.61
C PRO A 305 24.09 14.47 -3.58
N ARG A 306 25.23 14.29 -2.91
CA ARG A 306 26.24 15.35 -2.73
C ARG A 306 27.03 15.60 -4.01
N VAL A 307 27.32 14.55 -4.77
CA VAL A 307 27.98 14.63 -6.08
C VAL A 307 27.15 15.51 -7.04
N VAL A 308 25.83 15.48 -6.93
CA VAL A 308 24.92 16.31 -7.74
C VAL A 308 24.96 17.81 -7.34
N LEU A 309 25.34 18.13 -6.09
CA LEU A 309 25.54 19.51 -5.63
C LEU A 309 26.82 20.13 -6.17
N GLU A 310 27.93 19.38 -6.12
CA GLU A 310 29.21 19.83 -6.68
C GLU A 310 29.08 20.06 -8.19
N ALA A 311 28.29 19.21 -8.87
CA ALA A 311 27.90 19.42 -10.25
C ALA A 311 27.10 20.72 -10.46
N ALA A 312 26.18 21.10 -9.57
CA ALA A 312 25.29 22.25 -9.70
C ALA A 312 26.01 23.61 -9.66
N GLY A 313 27.16 23.68 -8.98
CA GLY A 313 28.01 24.86 -8.87
C GLY A 313 28.75 25.20 -10.17
N GLY A 314 28.06 25.82 -11.14
CA GLY A 314 28.69 26.34 -12.38
C GLY A 314 27.94 26.07 -13.70
N MET A 315 26.72 25.58 -13.64
CA MET A 315 25.99 25.02 -14.80
C MET A 315 25.33 26.04 -15.75
N SER A 316 25.19 25.64 -17.03
CA SER A 316 24.29 26.28 -18.01
C SER A 316 22.79 26.07 -17.66
N SER A 317 21.89 26.81 -18.31
CA SER A 317 20.44 26.72 -18.08
C SER A 317 19.86 25.32 -18.31
N GLU A 318 20.41 24.59 -19.28
CA GLU A 318 19.96 23.27 -19.70
C GLU A 318 20.28 22.24 -18.62
N VAL A 319 21.52 22.23 -18.13
CA VAL A 319 21.96 21.29 -17.10
C VAL A 319 21.24 21.55 -15.78
N ARG A 320 21.05 22.82 -15.42
CA ARG A 320 20.25 23.20 -14.25
C ARG A 320 18.84 22.62 -14.32
N SER A 321 18.21 22.62 -15.50
CA SER A 321 16.87 22.05 -15.68
C SER A 321 16.83 20.53 -15.46
N ILE A 322 17.90 19.81 -15.80
CA ILE A 322 18.01 18.36 -15.60
C ILE A 322 18.21 18.05 -14.12
N VAL A 323 19.09 18.78 -13.43
CA VAL A 323 19.31 18.65 -11.99
C VAL A 323 18.03 18.94 -11.19
N VAL A 324 17.32 20.02 -11.52
CA VAL A 324 16.00 20.35 -10.92
C VAL A 324 15.03 19.19 -11.05
N ARG A 325 14.98 18.52 -12.22
CA ARG A 325 14.09 17.37 -12.43
C ARG A 325 14.51 16.15 -11.61
N ALA A 326 15.81 15.85 -11.55
CA ALA A 326 16.35 14.78 -10.73
C ALA A 326 16.03 15.01 -9.24
N LEU A 327 16.17 16.24 -8.74
CA LEU A 327 15.82 16.61 -7.37
C LEU A 327 14.32 16.58 -7.11
N THR A 328 13.50 16.91 -8.10
CA THR A 328 12.04 16.73 -8.01
C THR A 328 11.66 15.25 -7.89
N ASN A 329 12.42 14.35 -8.51
CA ASN A 329 12.23 12.91 -8.34
C ASN A 329 12.75 12.43 -6.98
N LEU A 330 13.92 12.90 -6.53
CA LEU A 330 14.42 12.61 -5.18
C LEU A 330 13.42 13.04 -4.12
N ALA A 331 12.77 14.21 -4.27
CA ALA A 331 11.76 14.70 -3.35
C ALA A 331 10.59 13.71 -3.13
N LYS A 332 10.32 12.81 -4.07
CA LYS A 332 9.30 11.77 -3.94
C LYS A 332 9.78 10.55 -3.15
N ILE A 333 11.09 10.33 -3.06
CA ILE A 333 11.70 9.11 -2.50
C ILE A 333 12.38 9.42 -1.16
N ASN A 334 13.18 10.49 -1.13
CA ASN A 334 13.90 10.99 0.03
C ASN A 334 13.75 12.52 0.11
N PRO A 335 12.58 13.01 0.55
CA PRO A 335 12.28 14.43 0.61
C PRO A 335 13.22 15.22 1.53
N LYS A 336 13.71 14.59 2.61
CA LYS A 336 14.70 15.19 3.50
C LYS A 336 16.01 15.50 2.78
N ALA A 337 16.58 14.51 2.08
CA ALA A 337 17.80 14.72 1.30
C ALA A 337 17.57 15.75 0.18
N ALA A 338 16.42 15.69 -0.50
CA ALA A 338 16.08 16.68 -1.53
C ALA A 338 16.02 18.10 -0.98
N PHE A 339 15.49 18.30 0.23
CA PHE A 339 15.48 19.60 0.89
C PHE A 339 16.89 20.07 1.25
N GLU A 340 17.70 19.22 1.89
CA GLU A 340 19.09 19.55 2.25
C GLU A 340 19.90 20.00 1.02
N ILE A 341 19.73 19.32 -0.10
CA ILE A 341 20.35 19.69 -1.38
C ILE A 341 19.80 21.02 -1.89
N ALA A 342 18.47 21.17 -1.96
CA ALA A 342 17.85 22.40 -2.45
C ALA A 342 18.19 23.63 -1.59
N SER A 343 18.50 23.44 -0.30
CA SER A 343 19.01 24.49 0.59
C SER A 343 20.44 24.92 0.29
N LEU A 344 21.26 24.08 -0.35
CA LEU A 344 22.64 24.39 -0.69
C LEU A 344 22.80 25.07 -2.05
N MET A 345 21.75 25.12 -2.88
CA MET A 345 21.82 25.65 -4.25
C MET A 345 21.73 27.18 -4.37
N GLU A 346 21.32 27.89 -3.30
CA GLU A 346 21.10 29.34 -3.03
C GLU A 346 21.26 30.42 -4.16
N SER A 347 21.13 30.10 -5.44
CA SER A 347 21.45 30.98 -6.56
C SER A 347 20.49 30.86 -7.75
N GLY A 348 19.19 30.98 -7.46
CA GLY A 348 18.17 31.31 -8.44
C GLY A 348 16.76 30.99 -7.94
N GLY A 349 15.75 31.77 -8.31
CA GLY A 349 14.37 31.60 -7.82
C GLY A 349 13.72 30.22 -8.03
N SER A 350 14.36 29.31 -8.78
CA SER A 350 14.03 27.89 -8.91
C SER A 350 14.18 27.09 -7.59
N ASP A 351 14.99 27.57 -6.64
CA ASP A 351 15.30 26.88 -5.39
C ASP A 351 14.08 26.83 -4.44
N VAL A 352 13.27 27.91 -4.40
CA VAL A 352 12.06 27.98 -3.57
C VAL A 352 11.00 26.96 -4.01
N VAL A 353 10.88 26.72 -5.32
CA VAL A 353 9.94 25.74 -5.88
C VAL A 353 10.37 24.32 -5.51
N LEU A 354 11.67 24.02 -5.63
CA LEU A 354 12.23 22.72 -5.25
C LEU A 354 12.12 22.48 -3.75
N GLN A 355 12.48 23.47 -2.92
CA GLN A 355 12.34 23.37 -1.47
C GLN A 355 10.88 23.12 -1.08
N ARG A 356 9.93 23.84 -1.69
CA ARG A 356 8.50 23.60 -1.44
C ARG A 356 8.06 22.19 -1.86
N ALA A 357 8.55 21.68 -2.99
CA ALA A 357 8.25 20.31 -3.43
C ALA A 357 8.82 19.27 -2.46
N ALA A 358 10.07 19.43 -2.02
CA ALA A 358 10.74 18.56 -1.06
C ALA A 358 10.05 18.57 0.30
N ILE A 359 9.74 19.76 0.84
CA ILE A 359 8.98 19.91 2.08
C ILE A 359 7.60 19.24 1.96
N GLY A 360 6.90 19.44 0.83
CA GLY A 360 5.60 18.81 0.60
C GLY A 360 5.68 17.28 0.63
N GLY A 361 6.66 16.71 -0.07
CA GLY A 361 6.92 15.26 -0.02
C GLY A 361 7.31 14.77 1.36
N TRP A 362 8.06 15.57 2.13
CA TRP A 362 8.41 15.22 3.52
C TRP A 362 7.15 15.16 4.37
N ILE A 363 6.30 16.18 4.29
CA ILE A 363 5.04 16.23 5.05
C ILE A 363 4.10 15.06 4.72
N GLU A 364 4.09 14.61 3.47
CA GLU A 364 3.27 13.47 3.04
C GLU A 364 3.78 12.14 3.59
N THR A 365 5.09 11.99 3.78
CA THR A 365 5.74 10.73 4.18
C THR A 365 6.00 10.65 5.69
N ASP A 366 6.41 11.78 6.29
CA ASP A 366 6.79 11.94 7.68
C ASP A 366 6.43 13.36 8.17
N PRO A 367 5.15 13.63 8.44
CA PRO A 367 4.71 14.93 8.91
C PRO A 367 5.28 15.30 10.29
N ILE A 368 5.57 14.31 11.15
CA ILE A 368 6.14 14.56 12.48
C ILE A 368 7.59 15.02 12.34
N GLY A 369 8.44 14.32 11.59
CA GLY A 369 9.81 14.74 11.37
C GLY A 369 9.93 16.10 10.66
N ALA A 370 8.97 16.43 9.78
CA ALA A 370 8.86 17.77 9.20
C ALA A 370 8.53 18.84 10.26
N LEU A 371 7.64 18.55 11.22
CA LEU A 371 7.32 19.45 12.34
C LEU A 371 8.51 19.61 13.31
N GLU A 372 9.17 18.53 13.67
CA GLU A 372 10.36 18.56 14.55
C GLU A 372 11.51 19.34 13.91
N SER A 373 11.56 19.36 12.58
CA SER A 373 12.57 20.09 11.80
C SER A 373 12.19 21.56 11.53
N LEU A 374 11.09 22.09 12.09
CA LEU A 374 10.58 23.45 11.82
C LEU A 374 11.66 24.54 11.86
N ALA A 375 12.54 24.51 12.86
CA ALA A 375 13.59 25.51 13.05
C ALA A 375 14.67 25.50 11.96
N ARG A 376 14.74 24.44 11.14
CA ARG A 376 15.66 24.32 10.00
C ARG A 376 15.10 24.97 8.73
N PHE A 377 13.81 25.26 8.68
CA PHE A 377 13.16 25.85 7.53
C PHE A 377 13.11 27.38 7.66
N PRO A 378 13.25 28.11 6.53
CA PRO A 378 13.00 29.55 6.51
C PRO A 378 11.63 29.89 7.09
N ASP A 379 11.52 31.01 7.81
CA ASP A 379 10.26 31.45 8.48
C ASP A 379 9.07 31.49 7.51
N ALA A 380 9.31 31.84 6.25
CA ALA A 380 8.30 31.87 5.18
C ALA A 380 7.61 30.51 4.92
N PHE A 381 8.21 29.40 5.34
CA PHE A 381 7.65 28.06 5.21
C PHE A 381 7.05 27.49 6.49
N GLN A 382 7.39 28.01 7.67
CA GLN A 382 7.05 27.37 8.94
C GLN A 382 5.54 27.23 9.15
N ASP A 383 4.76 28.28 8.89
CA ASP A 383 3.30 28.21 9.07
C ASP A 383 2.63 27.25 8.07
N TRP A 384 3.15 27.22 6.85
CA TRP A 384 2.69 26.26 5.84
C TRP A 384 3.02 24.82 6.25
N ILE A 385 4.22 24.57 6.80
CA ILE A 385 4.63 23.26 7.33
C ILE A 385 3.72 22.84 8.48
N LYS A 386 3.50 23.72 9.47
CA LYS A 386 2.60 23.44 10.60
C LYS A 386 1.22 23.02 10.12
N GLN A 387 0.61 23.84 9.27
CA GLN A 387 -0.73 23.60 8.76
C GLN A 387 -0.84 22.31 7.94
N ARG A 388 0.09 22.10 6.99
CA ARG A 388 0.06 20.94 6.10
C ARG A 388 0.39 19.65 6.84
N SER A 389 1.33 19.68 7.77
CA SER A 389 1.70 18.52 8.57
C SER A 389 0.55 18.07 9.44
N LEU A 390 -0.11 18.98 10.15
CA LEU A 390 -1.28 18.62 10.94
C LEU A 390 -2.43 18.09 10.09
N MET A 391 -2.69 18.69 8.93
CA MET A 391 -3.73 18.17 8.03
C MET A 391 -3.36 16.78 7.49
N SER A 392 -2.08 16.53 7.23
CA SER A 392 -1.57 15.20 6.87
C SER A 392 -1.82 14.21 8.02
N MET A 393 -1.45 14.59 9.24
CA MET A 393 -1.63 13.79 10.45
C MET A 393 -3.10 13.48 10.74
N VAL A 394 -4.00 14.45 10.62
CA VAL A 394 -5.45 14.24 10.79
C VAL A 394 -5.98 13.11 9.89
N ARG A 395 -5.41 12.97 8.69
CA ARG A 395 -5.81 11.93 7.73
C ARG A 395 -5.11 10.58 7.97
N THR A 396 -3.85 10.57 8.38
CA THR A 396 -3.03 9.35 8.44
C THR A 396 -2.87 8.79 9.85
N MET A 397 -2.78 9.66 10.86
CA MET A 397 -2.51 9.36 12.27
C MET A 397 -3.31 10.31 13.19
N PRO A 398 -4.65 10.35 13.09
CA PRO A 398 -5.47 11.29 13.86
C PRO A 398 -5.23 11.19 15.38
N GLU A 399 -5.00 9.98 15.89
CA GLU A 399 -4.68 9.70 17.30
C GLU A 399 -3.44 10.44 17.85
N GLU A 400 -2.50 10.84 17.00
CA GLU A 400 -1.28 11.57 17.40
C GLU A 400 -1.49 13.09 17.41
N VAL A 401 -2.46 13.60 16.65
CA VAL A 401 -2.71 15.05 16.49
C VAL A 401 -2.90 15.81 17.81
N PRO A 402 -3.58 15.26 18.85
CA PRO A 402 -3.67 15.91 20.16
C PRO A 402 -2.35 16.40 20.74
N GLN A 403 -1.25 15.68 20.53
CA GLN A 403 0.07 16.07 21.05
C GLN A 403 0.60 17.35 20.37
N TYR A 404 0.17 17.59 19.13
CA TYR A 404 0.65 18.68 18.28
C TYR A 404 -0.36 19.82 18.14
N ILE A 405 -1.59 19.69 18.68
CA ILE A 405 -2.66 20.67 18.45
C ILE A 405 -2.30 22.10 18.91
N HIS A 406 -1.41 22.20 19.90
CA HIS A 406 -0.93 23.47 20.44
C HIS A 406 -0.14 24.34 19.44
N ILE A 407 0.35 23.75 18.33
CA ILE A 407 1.07 24.50 17.29
C ILE A 407 0.14 25.27 16.35
N VAL A 408 -1.18 25.02 16.42
CA VAL A 408 -2.19 25.74 15.63
C VAL A 408 -2.56 27.04 16.32
N SER A 409 -2.56 28.12 15.55
CA SER A 409 -3.08 29.40 16.00
C SER A 409 -4.60 29.34 16.17
N ASP A 410 -5.11 29.99 17.21
CA ASP A 410 -6.55 30.06 17.45
C ASP A 410 -7.30 30.71 16.26
N GLY A 411 -8.55 30.31 16.02
CA GLY A 411 -9.40 30.84 14.95
C GLY A 411 -9.86 29.76 13.96
N THR A 412 -10.06 30.14 12.69
CA THR A 412 -10.61 29.27 11.63
C THR A 412 -9.73 28.06 11.31
N GLN A 413 -8.40 28.17 11.45
CA GLN A 413 -7.51 27.04 11.20
C GLN A 413 -7.69 25.94 12.25
N MET A 414 -7.76 26.33 13.53
CA MET A 414 -8.02 25.39 14.61
C MET A 414 -9.39 24.74 14.45
N GLU A 415 -10.43 25.47 14.04
CA GLU A 415 -11.75 24.90 13.72
C GLU A 415 -11.66 23.81 12.66
N ILE A 416 -10.97 24.09 11.55
CA ILE A 416 -10.78 23.13 10.47
C ILE A 416 -10.04 21.88 10.96
N ILE A 417 -8.99 22.03 11.78
CA ILE A 417 -8.24 20.89 12.31
C ILE A 417 -9.08 20.08 13.29
N VAL A 418 -9.77 20.72 14.24
CA VAL A 418 -10.60 20.05 15.24
C VAL A 418 -11.74 19.27 14.59
N ASN A 419 -12.46 19.88 13.65
CA ASN A 419 -13.57 19.21 12.96
C ASN A 419 -13.08 18.03 12.11
N ASN A 420 -11.99 18.19 11.35
CA ASN A 420 -11.46 17.08 10.57
C ASN A 420 -10.85 15.99 11.46
N LEU A 421 -10.23 16.34 12.58
CA LEU A 421 -9.72 15.40 13.56
C LEU A 421 -10.87 14.56 14.14
N ALA A 422 -11.95 15.20 14.58
CA ALA A 422 -13.13 14.51 15.08
C ALA A 422 -13.69 13.53 14.03
N ILE A 423 -13.84 13.96 12.78
CA ILE A 423 -14.37 13.10 11.70
C ILE A 423 -13.47 11.89 11.43
N ASN A 424 -12.15 12.06 11.36
CA ASN A 424 -11.25 10.98 11.00
C ASN A 424 -10.94 10.04 12.18
N TRP A 425 -10.78 10.60 13.38
CA TRP A 425 -10.50 9.82 14.59
C TRP A 425 -11.74 9.06 15.07
N ALA A 426 -12.93 9.69 15.07
CA ALA A 426 -14.13 9.06 15.61
C ALA A 426 -14.59 7.82 14.82
N ARG A 427 -14.18 7.72 13.54
CA ARG A 427 -14.38 6.49 12.74
C ARG A 427 -13.67 5.28 13.33
N LYS A 428 -12.52 5.47 13.98
CA LYS A 428 -11.76 4.42 14.66
C LYS A 428 -12.25 4.28 16.12
N ASP A 429 -12.20 5.40 16.85
CA ASP A 429 -12.46 5.46 18.28
C ASP A 429 -13.22 6.75 18.64
N PRO A 430 -14.56 6.72 18.64
CA PRO A 430 -15.38 7.89 18.96
C PRO A 430 -15.26 8.31 20.43
N LEU A 431 -15.01 7.39 21.36
CA LEU A 431 -14.92 7.71 22.79
C LEU A 431 -13.59 8.40 23.11
N ALA A 432 -12.48 7.98 22.49
CA ALA A 432 -11.20 8.66 22.64
C ALA A 432 -11.25 10.12 22.14
N VAL A 433 -12.00 10.40 21.07
CA VAL A 433 -12.25 11.79 20.61
C VAL A 433 -12.97 12.61 21.66
N PHE A 434 -13.98 12.03 22.32
CA PHE A 434 -14.69 12.71 23.39
C PHE A 434 -13.79 12.97 24.61
N GLU A 435 -12.97 12.00 25.02
CA GLU A 435 -12.00 12.17 26.10
C GLU A 435 -11.01 13.28 25.78
N TRP A 436 -10.45 13.27 24.56
CA TRP A 436 -9.57 14.34 24.10
C TRP A 436 -10.26 15.71 24.13
N LEU A 437 -11.49 15.78 23.61
CA LEU A 437 -12.28 17.00 23.64
C LEU A 437 -12.43 17.53 25.06
N GLN A 438 -12.75 16.66 26.06
CA GLN A 438 -12.81 17.06 27.47
C GLN A 438 -11.48 17.60 28.00
N SER A 439 -10.36 17.03 27.54
CA SER A 439 -9.02 17.40 28.01
C SER A 439 -8.44 18.66 27.34
N GLU A 440 -8.98 19.09 26.19
CA GLU A 440 -8.43 20.19 25.38
C GLU A 440 -9.29 21.46 25.49
N PRO A 441 -8.91 22.45 26.32
CA PRO A 441 -9.69 23.66 26.54
C PRO A 441 -9.93 24.47 25.27
N LYS A 442 -8.97 24.47 24.33
CA LYS A 442 -9.13 25.21 23.07
C LYS A 442 -10.19 24.59 22.17
N ALA A 443 -10.44 23.29 22.31
CA ALA A 443 -11.41 22.55 21.50
C ALA A 443 -12.85 22.67 22.04
N GLN A 444 -13.05 23.06 23.30
CA GLN A 444 -14.37 23.10 23.96
C GLN A 444 -15.40 23.97 23.24
N LYS A 445 -14.98 25.01 22.52
CA LYS A 445 -15.91 25.86 21.76
C LYS A 445 -16.55 25.15 20.55
N TRP A 446 -15.98 24.02 20.09
CA TRP A 446 -16.57 23.16 19.05
C TRP A 446 -17.19 21.88 19.64
N ARG A 447 -17.46 21.88 20.94
CA ARG A 447 -17.93 20.68 21.65
C ARG A 447 -19.18 20.07 21.02
N GLU A 448 -20.16 20.89 20.63
CA GLU A 448 -21.40 20.38 20.04
C GLU A 448 -21.17 19.69 18.69
N ASP A 449 -20.36 20.29 17.80
CA ASP A 449 -20.04 19.72 16.49
C ASP A 449 -19.26 18.40 16.61
N VAL A 450 -18.26 18.39 17.51
CA VAL A 450 -17.46 17.20 17.79
C VAL A 450 -18.33 16.11 18.43
N LEU A 451 -19.20 16.45 19.39
CA LEU A 451 -20.14 15.50 19.99
C LEU A 451 -21.10 14.90 18.97
N GLY A 452 -21.63 15.71 18.05
CA GLY A 452 -22.46 15.20 16.95
C GLY A 452 -21.72 14.15 16.12
N THR A 453 -20.45 14.43 15.80
CA THR A 453 -19.58 13.49 15.06
C THR A 453 -19.27 12.21 15.85
N VAL A 454 -19.01 12.33 17.15
CA VAL A 454 -18.79 11.21 18.06
C VAL A 454 -20.03 10.32 18.11
N ILE A 455 -21.21 10.91 18.35
CA ILE A 455 -22.48 10.21 18.45
C ILE A 455 -22.83 9.51 17.14
N GLU A 456 -22.63 10.16 16.00
CA GLU A 456 -22.88 9.57 14.68
C GLU A 456 -22.02 8.32 14.45
N ASN A 457 -20.71 8.39 14.73
CA ASN A 457 -19.82 7.26 14.52
C ASN A 457 -20.04 6.15 15.57
N LEU A 458 -20.37 6.52 16.81
CA LEU A 458 -20.72 5.58 17.86
C LEU A 458 -22.02 4.84 17.50
N ALA A 459 -23.05 5.54 17.01
CA ALA A 459 -24.32 4.94 16.61
C ALA A 459 -24.16 3.91 15.46
N ARG A 460 -23.20 4.13 14.55
CA ARG A 460 -22.87 3.16 13.49
C ARG A 460 -22.15 1.92 14.01
N LYS A 461 -21.34 2.06 15.07
CA LYS A 461 -20.49 0.99 15.60
C LYS A 461 -21.20 0.18 16.69
N ASP A 462 -21.91 0.88 17.57
CA ASP A 462 -22.64 0.35 18.72
C ASP A 462 -23.84 1.27 19.04
N PRO A 463 -25.02 0.99 18.46
CA PRO A 463 -26.27 1.70 18.70
C PRO A 463 -26.66 1.86 20.17
N GLU A 464 -26.50 0.81 20.98
CA GLU A 464 -26.91 0.81 22.39
C GLU A 464 -25.98 1.69 23.22
N GLU A 465 -24.66 1.58 22.99
CA GLU A 465 -23.66 2.45 23.60
C GLU A 465 -23.91 3.91 23.22
N ALA A 466 -24.27 4.18 21.96
CA ALA A 466 -24.54 5.54 21.49
C ALA A 466 -25.72 6.19 22.23
N VAL A 467 -26.80 5.45 22.48
CA VAL A 467 -27.93 5.96 23.26
C VAL A 467 -27.54 6.19 24.71
N ARG A 468 -26.82 5.26 25.34
CA ARG A 468 -26.36 5.42 26.72
C ARG A 468 -25.47 6.66 26.85
N PHE A 469 -24.50 6.79 25.95
CA PHE A 469 -23.61 7.94 25.88
C PHE A 469 -24.39 9.25 25.65
N ALA A 470 -25.37 9.27 24.74
CA ALA A 470 -26.22 10.43 24.48
C ALA A 470 -27.07 10.84 25.69
N LEU A 471 -27.53 9.87 26.49
CA LEU A 471 -28.29 10.13 27.73
C LEU A 471 -27.43 10.78 28.82
N GLU A 472 -26.13 10.49 28.85
CA GLU A 472 -25.18 11.08 29.79
C GLU A 472 -24.80 12.52 29.40
N GLN A 473 -24.96 12.89 28.13
CA GLN A 473 -24.65 14.23 27.68
C GLN A 473 -25.75 15.23 28.11
N PRO A 474 -25.36 16.50 28.39
CA PRO A 474 -26.31 17.60 28.48
C PRO A 474 -27.11 17.76 27.17
N PRO A 475 -28.39 18.15 27.24
CA PRO A 475 -29.18 18.45 26.04
C PRO A 475 -28.51 19.53 25.17
N ARG A 476 -28.68 19.44 23.83
CA ARG A 476 -28.27 20.50 22.89
C ARG A 476 -28.98 21.81 23.23
N GLU A 477 -28.23 22.92 23.22
CA GLU A 477 -28.80 24.26 23.46
C GLU A 477 -29.59 24.80 22.26
N TYR A 478 -29.26 24.37 21.03
CA TYR A 478 -29.61 25.10 19.81
C TYR A 478 -31.01 24.82 19.21
N ASP A 479 -31.59 23.64 19.41
CA ASP A 479 -32.85 23.24 18.74
C ASP A 479 -33.82 22.43 19.61
N GLY A 480 -33.47 22.14 20.87
CA GLY A 480 -34.27 21.29 21.76
C GLY A 480 -34.37 19.83 21.28
N VAL A 481 -33.60 19.44 20.26
CA VAL A 481 -33.50 18.06 19.76
C VAL A 481 -32.35 17.39 20.50
N GLY A 482 -32.69 16.45 21.38
CA GLY A 482 -31.70 15.73 22.18
C GLY A 482 -30.77 14.87 21.34
N TRP A 483 -29.56 14.61 21.86
CA TRP A 483 -28.57 13.72 21.24
C TRP A 483 -29.14 12.34 20.91
N GLU A 484 -30.13 11.88 21.69
CA GLU A 484 -30.81 10.61 21.49
C GLU A 484 -31.60 10.59 20.16
N VAL A 485 -32.15 11.73 19.74
CA VAL A 485 -32.86 11.84 18.45
C VAL A 485 -31.88 11.72 17.28
N LEU A 486 -30.65 12.25 17.43
CA LEU A 486 -29.59 12.10 16.43
C LEU A 486 -29.14 10.63 16.30
N VAL A 487 -29.04 9.91 17.43
CA VAL A 487 -28.76 8.47 17.43
C VAL A 487 -29.83 7.72 16.65
N VAL A 488 -31.11 7.93 17.01
CA VAL A 488 -32.26 7.27 16.36
C VAL A 488 -32.33 7.62 14.87
N TRP A 489 -32.11 8.88 14.51
CA TRP A 489 -32.10 9.32 13.11
C TRP A 489 -31.02 8.59 12.31
N ASN A 490 -29.80 8.49 12.84
CA ASN A 490 -28.69 7.80 12.16
C ASN A 490 -28.96 6.31 11.98
N ILE A 491 -29.45 5.64 13.02
CA ILE A 491 -29.72 4.19 12.97
C ILE A 491 -30.89 3.89 12.05
N ALA A 492 -31.96 4.70 12.07
CA ALA A 492 -33.13 4.48 11.23
C ALA A 492 -32.80 4.45 9.73
N HIS A 493 -31.72 5.11 9.29
CA HIS A 493 -31.28 5.06 7.89
C HIS A 493 -30.79 3.67 7.46
N THR A 494 -30.35 2.84 8.39
CA THR A 494 -29.81 1.50 8.10
C THR A 494 -30.66 0.38 8.69
N ASP A 495 -31.28 0.61 9.84
CA ASP A 495 -32.05 -0.36 10.61
C ASP A 495 -33.17 0.35 11.37
N VAL A 496 -34.34 0.41 10.74
CA VAL A 496 -35.53 1.01 11.34
C VAL A 496 -35.93 0.27 12.61
N ASP A 497 -35.91 -1.06 12.63
CA ASP A 497 -36.41 -1.86 13.76
C ASP A 497 -35.57 -1.64 15.02
N THR A 498 -34.25 -1.58 14.87
CA THR A 498 -33.36 -1.18 15.97
C THR A 498 -33.65 0.26 16.42
N ALA A 499 -33.85 1.20 15.49
CA ALA A 499 -34.21 2.58 15.85
C ALA A 499 -35.55 2.65 16.62
N VAL A 500 -36.52 1.79 16.28
CA VAL A 500 -37.80 1.70 17.00
C VAL A 500 -37.57 1.25 18.44
N ALA A 501 -36.78 0.19 18.65
CA ALA A 501 -36.48 -0.32 19.99
C ALA A 501 -35.80 0.74 20.89
N LEU A 502 -35.05 1.67 20.30
CA LEU A 502 -34.39 2.75 21.05
C LEU A 502 -35.34 3.84 21.54
N ILE A 503 -36.60 3.91 21.06
CA ILE A 503 -37.59 4.88 21.54
C ILE A 503 -37.86 4.70 23.05
N ASP A 504 -37.78 3.47 23.56
CA ASP A 504 -38.00 3.16 24.97
C ASP A 504 -36.96 3.82 25.90
N HIS A 505 -35.80 4.20 25.34
CA HIS A 505 -34.72 4.88 26.04
C HIS A 505 -34.86 6.42 26.04
N ALA A 506 -35.95 6.96 25.50
CA ALA A 506 -36.19 8.40 25.50
C ALA A 506 -36.22 8.97 26.92
N ARG A 507 -35.42 10.01 27.17
CA ARG A 507 -35.30 10.66 28.49
C ARG A 507 -36.61 11.28 29.00
N ASN A 508 -37.47 11.72 28.08
CA ASN A 508 -38.77 12.31 28.38
C ASN A 508 -39.72 12.18 27.18
N GLU A 509 -41.00 12.52 27.39
CA GLU A 509 -42.04 12.43 26.36
C GLU A 509 -41.76 13.29 25.12
N GLN A 510 -41.18 14.49 25.29
CA GLN A 510 -40.85 15.38 24.18
C GLN A 510 -39.77 14.78 23.26
N THR A 511 -38.75 14.14 23.85
CA THR A 511 -37.72 13.40 23.11
C THR A 511 -38.34 12.22 22.39
N ARG A 512 -39.22 11.46 23.06
CA ARG A 512 -39.95 10.32 22.47
C ARG A 512 -40.75 10.73 21.23
N GLU A 513 -41.51 11.82 21.32
CA GLU A 513 -42.23 12.36 20.16
C GLU A 513 -41.30 12.74 19.00
N SER A 514 -40.15 13.32 19.32
CA SER A 514 -39.17 13.73 18.30
C SER A 514 -38.51 12.53 17.63
N MET A 515 -38.26 11.43 18.37
CA MET A 515 -37.80 10.17 17.82
C MET A 515 -38.85 9.55 16.88
N TYR A 516 -40.13 9.49 17.30
CA TYR A 516 -41.21 8.99 16.43
C TYR A 516 -41.28 9.76 15.12
N ARG A 517 -41.22 11.10 15.17
CA ARG A 517 -41.20 11.94 13.97
C ARG A 517 -39.96 11.69 13.10
N SER A 518 -38.78 11.53 13.73
CA SER A 518 -37.52 11.27 13.04
C SER A 518 -37.57 9.96 12.25
N ILE A 519 -37.99 8.86 12.88
CA ILE A 519 -38.13 7.56 12.22
C ILE A 519 -39.19 7.63 11.11
N GLY A 520 -40.33 8.26 11.38
CA GLY A 520 -41.38 8.44 10.38
C GLY A 520 -40.88 9.21 9.15
N GLN A 521 -40.01 10.20 9.34
CA GLN A 521 -39.38 10.92 8.24
C GLN A 521 -38.44 10.03 7.42
N VAL A 522 -37.67 9.17 8.07
CA VAL A 522 -36.78 8.24 7.38
C VAL A 522 -37.57 7.25 6.53
N LEU A 523 -38.69 6.72 7.05
CA LEU A 523 -39.58 5.84 6.31
C LEU A 523 -40.13 6.49 5.02
N ILE A 524 -40.53 7.77 5.10
CA ILE A 524 -40.94 8.56 3.94
C ILE A 524 -39.78 8.68 2.94
N ASN A 525 -38.61 9.11 3.41
CA ASN A 525 -37.44 9.37 2.56
C ASN A 525 -36.91 8.10 1.86
N GLN A 526 -37.09 6.93 2.48
CA GLN A 526 -36.70 5.63 1.92
C GLN A 526 -37.80 4.98 1.07
N ALA A 527 -38.89 5.69 0.79
CA ALA A 527 -40.03 5.21 0.03
C ALA A 527 -40.65 3.91 0.58
N GLN A 528 -40.60 3.69 1.90
CA GLN A 528 -41.22 2.54 2.57
C GLN A 528 -42.70 2.83 2.84
N PHE A 529 -43.52 2.95 1.77
CA PHE A 529 -44.88 3.46 1.87
C PHE A 529 -45.76 2.73 2.88
N GLU A 530 -45.85 1.40 2.83
CA GLU A 530 -46.71 0.62 3.73
C GLU A 530 -46.29 0.82 5.19
N ARG A 531 -44.99 0.70 5.46
CA ARG A 531 -44.44 0.95 6.80
C ARG A 531 -44.68 2.38 7.27
N ALA A 532 -44.55 3.36 6.37
CA ALA A 532 -44.81 4.77 6.69
C ALA A 532 -46.30 5.01 7.00
N MET A 533 -47.22 4.38 6.26
CA MET A 533 -48.65 4.44 6.54
C MET A 533 -48.97 3.85 7.92
N ASP A 534 -48.44 2.67 8.22
CA ASP A 534 -48.61 2.01 9.52
C ASP A 534 -47.98 2.83 10.66
N TRP A 535 -46.85 3.49 10.40
CA TRP A 535 -46.15 4.33 11.38
C TRP A 535 -46.98 5.49 11.90
N ALA A 536 -47.96 5.97 11.13
CA ALA A 536 -48.84 7.05 11.52
C ALA A 536 -49.63 6.75 12.81
N GLU A 537 -49.86 5.47 13.13
CA GLU A 537 -50.52 5.05 14.37
C GLU A 537 -49.72 5.42 15.62
N ASN A 538 -48.39 5.51 15.51
CA ASN A 538 -47.49 5.88 16.61
C ASN A 538 -47.44 7.39 16.88
N LEU A 539 -48.03 8.20 15.99
CA LEU A 539 -48.09 9.66 16.14
C LEU A 539 -49.36 10.09 16.86
N LYS A 540 -49.27 11.21 17.57
CA LYS A 540 -50.43 11.89 18.16
C LYS A 540 -51.43 12.30 17.08
N GLU A 541 -52.71 12.32 17.45
CA GLU A 541 -53.83 12.55 16.53
C GLU A 541 -53.69 13.86 15.75
N ASP A 542 -53.25 14.93 16.41
CA ASP A 542 -53.03 16.26 15.81
C ASP A 542 -51.93 16.27 14.73
N ARG A 543 -50.99 15.32 14.76
CA ARG A 543 -49.88 15.22 13.79
C ARG A 543 -50.02 14.06 12.80
N ARG A 544 -50.89 13.09 13.11
CA ARG A 544 -51.09 11.90 12.28
C ARG A 544 -51.53 12.26 10.87
N GLU A 545 -52.47 13.19 10.76
CA GLU A 545 -53.04 13.62 9.48
C GLU A 545 -51.98 14.31 8.61
N GLU A 546 -51.27 15.31 9.15
CA GLU A 546 -50.18 16.00 8.47
C GLU A 546 -49.09 15.00 8.01
N TYR A 547 -48.75 14.03 8.83
CA TYR A 547 -47.78 13.00 8.47
C TYR A 547 -48.27 12.11 7.31
N LEU A 548 -49.51 11.64 7.35
CA LEU A 548 -50.10 10.81 6.28
C LEU A 548 -50.16 11.58 4.95
N GLU A 549 -50.50 12.88 4.98
CA GLU A 549 -50.46 13.74 3.80
C GLU A 549 -49.03 13.81 3.21
N ARG A 550 -48.00 13.91 4.06
CA ARG A 550 -46.60 13.89 3.65
C ARG A 550 -46.16 12.53 3.07
N VAL A 551 -46.65 11.42 3.61
CA VAL A 551 -46.41 10.07 3.06
C VAL A 551 -46.97 9.98 1.64
N VAL A 552 -48.23 10.36 1.45
CA VAL A 552 -48.93 10.33 0.16
C VAL A 552 -48.20 11.21 -0.86
N THR A 553 -47.98 12.48 -0.53
CA THR A 553 -47.33 13.45 -1.44
C THR A 553 -45.91 13.05 -1.83
N SER A 554 -45.13 12.47 -0.90
CA SER A 554 -43.79 11.96 -1.22
C SER A 554 -43.82 10.78 -2.19
N TRP A 555 -44.86 9.94 -2.14
CA TRP A 555 -44.91 8.72 -2.93
C TRP A 555 -45.44 8.95 -4.36
N VAL A 556 -46.29 9.97 -4.56
CA VAL A 556 -46.77 10.41 -5.89
C VAL A 556 -45.62 10.60 -6.87
N TRP A 557 -44.52 11.20 -6.44
CA TRP A 557 -43.38 11.51 -7.30
C TRP A 557 -42.46 10.31 -7.58
N GLY A 558 -42.55 9.25 -6.78
CA GLY A 558 -41.73 8.05 -6.94
C GLY A 558 -42.47 6.87 -7.59
N ASN A 559 -43.75 6.70 -7.28
CA ASN A 559 -44.54 5.51 -7.65
C ASN A 559 -46.03 5.83 -7.91
N PRO A 560 -46.36 6.71 -8.87
CA PRO A 560 -47.73 7.18 -9.10
C PRO A 560 -48.72 6.05 -9.46
N GLU A 561 -48.33 5.08 -10.30
CA GLU A 561 -49.19 3.93 -10.64
C GLU A 561 -49.53 3.06 -9.42
N GLN A 562 -48.57 2.89 -8.49
CA GLN A 562 -48.80 2.08 -7.29
C GLN A 562 -49.72 2.80 -6.32
N LEU A 563 -49.54 4.11 -6.14
CA LEU A 563 -50.44 4.92 -5.34
C LEU A 563 -51.88 4.91 -5.91
N TYR A 564 -52.04 5.07 -7.22
CA TYR A 564 -53.35 4.95 -7.88
C TYR A 564 -54.02 3.59 -7.61
N LYS A 565 -53.28 2.48 -7.71
CA LYS A 565 -53.83 1.14 -7.37
C LYS A 565 -54.25 1.00 -5.91
N LYS A 566 -53.68 1.82 -5.03
CA LYS A 566 -53.94 1.82 -3.59
C LYS A 566 -54.95 2.88 -3.16
N MET A 567 -55.57 3.59 -4.10
CA MET A 567 -56.45 4.73 -3.82
C MET A 567 -57.53 4.40 -2.77
N ASP A 568 -58.24 3.30 -2.99
CA ASP A 568 -59.33 2.84 -2.13
C ASP A 568 -58.86 2.35 -0.75
N SER A 569 -57.58 2.03 -0.61
CA SER A 569 -56.98 1.57 0.65
C SER A 569 -56.54 2.71 1.57
N LEU A 570 -56.59 3.97 1.12
CA LEU A 570 -56.25 5.12 1.97
C LEU A 570 -57.27 5.30 3.12
N PRO A 571 -56.81 5.70 4.32
CA PRO A 571 -57.61 5.59 5.54
C PRO A 571 -58.69 6.68 5.70
N SER A 572 -58.70 7.73 4.88
CA SER A 572 -59.73 8.78 4.93
C SER A 572 -60.08 9.32 3.54
N ASP A 573 -61.29 9.86 3.40
CA ASP A 573 -61.73 10.54 2.17
C ASP A 573 -60.84 11.74 1.84
N LYS A 574 -60.41 12.49 2.85
CA LYS A 574 -59.50 13.62 2.66
C LYS A 574 -58.14 13.19 2.10
N LEU A 575 -57.58 12.07 2.56
CA LEU A 575 -56.33 11.55 1.98
C LEU A 575 -56.54 11.04 0.55
N ARG A 576 -57.72 10.50 0.24
CA ARG A 576 -58.08 10.13 -1.13
C ARG A 576 -58.13 11.33 -2.06
N GLU A 577 -58.78 12.40 -1.61
CA GLU A 577 -58.86 13.68 -2.31
C GLU A 577 -57.45 14.24 -2.59
N ILE A 578 -56.60 14.32 -1.57
CA ILE A 578 -55.22 14.81 -1.70
C ILE A 578 -54.41 13.94 -2.68
N ALA A 579 -54.45 12.63 -2.52
CA ALA A 579 -53.73 11.75 -3.44
C ALA A 579 -54.24 11.87 -4.89
N ALA A 580 -55.55 12.04 -5.11
CA ALA A 580 -56.11 12.24 -6.43
C ALA A 580 -55.62 13.56 -7.07
N ASP A 581 -55.70 14.67 -6.33
CA ASP A 581 -55.20 15.98 -6.76
C ASP A 581 -53.73 15.91 -7.17
N TRP A 582 -52.87 15.36 -6.31
CA TRP A 582 -51.44 15.24 -6.58
C TRP A 582 -51.11 14.26 -7.71
N LEU A 583 -51.85 13.16 -7.87
CA LEU A 583 -51.66 12.23 -8.99
C LEU A 583 -52.04 12.88 -10.32
N ILE A 584 -53.11 13.67 -10.37
CA ILE A 584 -53.52 14.42 -11.55
C ILE A 584 -52.42 15.42 -11.94
N ASP A 585 -51.96 16.24 -10.99
CA ASP A 585 -50.91 17.24 -11.22
C ASP A 585 -49.59 16.58 -11.65
N ALA A 586 -49.15 15.54 -10.95
CA ALA A 586 -47.94 14.81 -11.29
C ALA A 586 -48.01 14.15 -12.68
N ASN A 587 -49.20 13.69 -13.12
CA ASN A 587 -49.36 13.03 -14.41
C ASN A 587 -49.18 13.99 -15.60
N VAL A 588 -49.38 15.30 -15.42
CA VAL A 588 -49.06 16.33 -16.43
C VAL A 588 -47.61 16.20 -16.90
N HIS A 589 -46.71 15.88 -15.97
CA HIS A 589 -45.27 15.76 -16.23
C HIS A 589 -44.83 14.31 -16.46
N GLN A 590 -45.31 13.37 -15.64
CA GLN A 590 -44.79 12.00 -15.64
C GLN A 590 -45.46 11.10 -16.68
N LYS A 591 -46.71 11.38 -17.07
CA LYS A 591 -47.52 10.54 -17.98
C LYS A 591 -47.54 9.06 -17.56
N ALA A 592 -47.59 8.81 -16.26
CA ALA A 592 -47.60 7.49 -15.66
C ALA A 592 -49.00 6.85 -15.60
N LEU A 593 -50.07 7.62 -15.71
CA LEU A 593 -51.46 7.16 -15.70
C LEU A 593 -52.14 7.45 -17.06
N SER A 594 -53.06 6.57 -17.47
CA SER A 594 -53.88 6.76 -18.68
C SER A 594 -54.95 7.83 -18.49
N GLU A 595 -55.52 8.34 -19.59
CA GLU A 595 -56.64 9.29 -19.54
C GLU A 595 -57.84 8.73 -18.76
N ASP A 596 -58.21 7.46 -18.97
CA ASP A 596 -59.29 6.81 -18.22
C ASP A 596 -59.04 6.79 -16.70
N GLN A 597 -57.78 6.58 -16.29
CA GLN A 597 -57.39 6.58 -14.88
C GLN A 597 -57.45 7.99 -14.28
N ILE A 598 -57.09 9.02 -15.06
CA ILE A 598 -57.20 10.42 -14.67
C ILE A 598 -58.66 10.85 -14.54
N ASP A 599 -59.52 10.45 -15.48
CA ASP A 599 -60.97 10.68 -15.43
C ASP A 599 -61.62 10.03 -14.21
N GLU A 600 -61.08 8.90 -13.73
CA GLU A 600 -61.51 8.30 -12.48
C GLU A 600 -61.04 9.07 -11.25
N LEU A 601 -59.80 9.59 -11.25
CA LEU A 601 -59.27 10.40 -10.15
C LEU A 601 -60.08 11.69 -9.93
N TRP A 602 -60.57 12.33 -11.00
CA TRP A 602 -61.45 13.50 -10.89
C TRP A 602 -62.72 13.25 -10.06
N LYS A 603 -63.19 12.00 -9.97
CA LYS A 603 -64.38 11.64 -9.17
C LYS A 603 -64.11 11.64 -7.66
N HIS A 604 -62.85 11.64 -7.24
CA HIS A 604 -62.46 11.73 -5.84
C HIS A 604 -62.33 13.17 -5.35
N LEU A 605 -62.42 14.16 -6.24
CA LEU A 605 -62.36 15.58 -5.90
C LEU A 605 -63.77 16.19 -5.71
N PRO A 606 -63.93 17.21 -4.86
CA PRO A 606 -65.18 17.97 -4.75
C PRO A 606 -65.58 18.60 -6.10
N GLU A 607 -66.89 18.73 -6.36
CA GLU A 607 -67.41 19.34 -7.61
C GLU A 607 -66.88 20.77 -7.86
N GLU A 608 -66.57 21.53 -6.81
CA GLU A 608 -65.99 22.88 -6.93
C GLU A 608 -64.53 22.88 -7.41
N SER A 609 -63.80 21.78 -7.23
CA SER A 609 -62.40 21.61 -7.61
C SER A 609 -62.25 21.28 -9.11
N THR A 610 -63.21 20.53 -9.66
CA THR A 610 -63.25 20.11 -11.07
C THR A 610 -63.56 21.22 -12.07
N GLU A 611 -64.10 22.37 -11.64
CA GLU A 611 -64.48 23.47 -12.54
C GLU A 611 -63.36 24.52 -12.77
N ASN A 612 -62.29 24.52 -11.96
CA ASN A 612 -61.24 25.56 -11.97
C ASN A 612 -59.86 25.10 -12.50
N GLN A 613 -59.67 23.82 -12.79
CA GLN A 613 -58.44 23.22 -13.33
C GLN A 613 -58.75 22.51 -14.65
#